data_AF-A0A9D8HAV7-F1
#
_entry.id   AF-A0A9D8HAV7-F1
#
_cell.length_a   1.000
_cell.length_b   1.000
_cell.length_c   1.000
_cell.angle_alpha   90.00
_cell.angle_beta   90.00
_cell.angle_gamma   90.00
#
_symmetry.space_group_name_H-M   'P 1'
#
loop_
_entity.id
_entity.type
_entity.pdbx_description
1 polymer ?
#
loop_
_entity_poly.entity_id
_entity_poly.type
_entity_poly.pdbx_seq_one_letter_code
_entity_poly.pdbx_strand_id
1 'polypeptide(L)'
;MRRLVAAMSIVFLAACSPAGSADPTPSSASSSAGPSPSPTGTAMPAPVRPGSAGSQVIFVQRAEDASLVSGGDPIRLTLARTQNEISWFTGAPQRLAGTMTTEQALLSLGWRPAEDGTTAEMPQPGPNGLLATPTGDIAFGVLRVNVRPDGTLALDIRPLGPEPATNSSLGAVALTLDGVAGAVEVIRDVAPGISSRVIVTGRRNQQAVVQLVGADGLVQESTFVAIDRPSTGIIGSVTGTGNELSDVVVTLFPPREERLGTVTLTGKLVTGDAEVTVTQVVARWSLPVNG
;
A
#
# COMPACT_ATOMS: atom_id res chain seq x y z
N MET A 1 -3.75 57.86 4.12
CA MET A 1 -4.70 58.67 3.31
C MET A 1 -4.23 58.65 1.85
N ARG A 2 -5.14 58.69 0.85
CA ARG A 2 -4.92 58.94 -0.60
C ARG A 2 -3.84 58.06 -1.29
N ARG A 3 -4.16 57.04 -2.12
CA ARG A 3 -4.80 57.02 -3.47
C ARG A 3 -4.16 57.95 -4.51
N LEU A 4 -3.37 57.37 -5.41
CA LEU A 4 -3.36 57.51 -6.89
C LEU A 4 -2.79 56.15 -7.42
N VAL A 5 -3.27 55.43 -8.45
CA VAL A 5 -4.32 55.58 -9.49
C VAL A 5 -3.90 56.21 -10.83
N ALA A 6 -3.67 55.32 -11.81
CA ALA A 6 -3.83 55.39 -13.28
C ALA A 6 -3.04 56.42 -14.14
N ALA A 7 -2.35 55.88 -15.15
CA ALA A 7 -2.62 56.22 -16.56
C ALA A 7 -2.23 55.03 -17.48
N MET A 8 -3.00 54.83 -18.54
CA MET A 8 -2.90 53.73 -19.51
C MET A 8 -2.75 54.34 -20.91
N SER A 9 -1.78 53.86 -21.70
CA SER A 9 -1.63 54.25 -23.11
C SER A 9 -1.30 53.04 -23.98
N ILE A 10 -2.19 52.75 -24.92
CA ILE A 10 -1.99 51.81 -26.03
C ILE A 10 -1.76 52.65 -27.28
N VAL A 11 -0.80 52.25 -28.13
CA VAL A 11 -0.69 52.74 -29.51
C VAL A 11 -0.64 51.55 -30.46
N PHE A 12 -1.34 51.67 -31.58
CA PHE A 12 -1.68 50.57 -32.49
C PHE A 12 -0.68 50.36 -33.65
N LEU A 13 -0.84 49.20 -34.29
CA LEU A 13 -0.08 48.55 -35.36
C LEU A 13 0.25 49.34 -36.66
N ALA A 14 1.16 48.70 -37.42
CA ALA A 14 1.29 48.66 -38.90
C ALA A 14 2.16 49.76 -39.55
N ALA A 15 2.81 49.56 -40.71
CA ALA A 15 2.65 48.50 -41.72
C ALA A 15 3.91 48.25 -42.60
N CYS A 16 3.79 47.28 -43.53
CA CYS A 16 4.46 47.16 -44.84
C CYS A 16 5.94 46.72 -44.97
N SER A 17 6.13 45.47 -45.41
CA SER A 17 7.14 45.08 -46.44
C SER A 17 6.54 45.27 -47.85
N PRO A 18 7.30 45.23 -48.98
CA PRO A 18 7.62 43.93 -49.63
C PRO A 18 8.87 43.83 -50.56
N ALA A 19 9.23 42.58 -50.91
CA ALA A 19 9.90 42.06 -52.14
C ALA A 19 11.32 42.56 -52.57
N GLY A 20 12.22 41.72 -53.13
CA GLY A 20 12.20 40.25 -53.35
C GLY A 20 13.37 39.71 -54.24
N SER A 21 13.54 38.37 -54.29
CA SER A 21 14.19 37.53 -55.36
C SER A 21 15.71 37.66 -55.67
N ALA A 22 16.52 36.61 -55.93
CA ALA A 22 16.34 35.14 -55.92
C ALA A 22 17.68 34.32 -55.92
N ASP A 23 17.62 33.05 -55.44
CA ASP A 23 18.39 31.81 -55.81
C ASP A 23 19.95 31.64 -55.72
N PRO A 24 20.50 30.39 -55.65
CA PRO A 24 20.00 29.17 -54.96
C PRO A 24 21.08 28.24 -54.28
N THR A 25 20.76 27.62 -53.13
CA THR A 25 21.23 26.29 -52.58
C THR A 25 22.74 25.93 -52.41
N PRO A 26 23.11 24.89 -51.63
CA PRO A 26 22.49 24.33 -50.41
C PRO A 26 23.51 24.15 -49.24
N SER A 27 23.01 23.99 -48.00
CA SER A 27 23.72 23.19 -46.97
C SER A 27 22.76 22.69 -45.91
N SER A 28 22.83 21.39 -45.63
CA SER A 28 22.02 20.67 -44.65
C SER A 28 22.39 21.04 -43.21
N ALA A 29 21.41 21.46 -42.43
CA ALA A 29 21.46 21.44 -40.98
C ALA A 29 20.32 20.56 -40.46
N SER A 30 20.66 19.36 -39.98
CA SER A 30 19.71 18.51 -39.25
C SER A 30 19.28 19.26 -38.00
N SER A 31 18.02 19.72 -37.97
CA SER A 31 17.40 20.17 -36.73
C SER A 31 17.18 18.94 -35.85
N SER A 32 18.05 18.76 -34.87
CA SER A 32 17.83 17.81 -33.80
C SER A 32 16.52 18.16 -33.11
N ALA A 33 15.56 17.23 -33.15
CA ALA A 33 14.40 17.30 -32.28
C ALA A 33 14.91 17.27 -30.84
N GLY A 34 14.87 18.42 -30.16
CA GLY A 34 15.19 18.49 -28.74
C GLY A 34 14.22 17.58 -27.98
N PRO A 35 14.70 16.74 -27.05
CA PRO A 35 13.82 15.89 -26.27
C PRO A 35 12.82 16.77 -25.50
N SER A 36 11.53 16.43 -25.64
CA SER A 36 10.47 17.04 -24.84
C SER A 36 10.82 16.88 -23.36
N PRO A 37 10.66 17.91 -22.50
CA PRO A 37 10.93 17.78 -21.08
C PRO A 37 10.00 16.72 -20.48
N SER A 38 10.57 15.63 -19.99
CA SER A 38 9.86 14.64 -19.19
C SER A 38 9.11 15.33 -18.05
N PRO A 39 7.88 14.90 -17.71
CA PRO A 39 7.17 15.48 -16.58
C PRO A 39 8.05 15.35 -15.33
N THR A 40 8.35 16.47 -14.70
CA THR A 40 9.15 16.51 -13.48
C THR A 40 8.32 15.91 -12.35
N GLY A 41 8.39 14.59 -12.21
CA GLY A 41 7.78 13.87 -11.10
C GLY A 41 8.24 14.50 -9.80
N THR A 42 7.29 15.07 -9.05
CA THR A 42 7.59 15.71 -7.78
C THR A 42 8.27 14.67 -6.89
N ALA A 43 9.42 15.01 -6.30
CA ALA A 43 10.22 14.06 -5.56
C ALA A 43 9.37 13.39 -4.47
N MET A 44 9.11 12.09 -4.65
CA MET A 44 8.17 11.34 -3.83
C MET A 44 8.63 11.36 -2.36
N PRO A 45 7.79 11.76 -1.40
CA PRO A 45 8.20 11.87 -0.01
C PRO A 45 8.71 10.53 0.52
N ALA A 46 9.81 10.57 1.27
CA ALA A 46 10.31 9.40 1.97
C ALA A 46 9.24 8.89 2.97
N PRO A 47 9.17 7.58 3.28
CA PRO A 47 8.34 7.10 4.37
C PRO A 47 8.83 7.71 5.69
N VAL A 48 8.07 8.67 6.24
CA VAL A 48 8.40 9.34 7.51
C VAL A 48 7.81 8.56 8.69
N ARG A 49 8.46 8.76 9.85
CA ARG A 49 8.43 7.93 11.06
C ARG A 49 7.10 7.24 11.38
N PRO A 50 7.17 5.94 11.74
CA PRO A 50 6.24 5.31 12.68
C PRO A 50 5.75 6.25 13.79
N GLY A 51 4.44 6.22 14.04
CA GLY A 51 3.86 6.76 15.27
C GLY A 51 4.51 6.11 16.50
N SER A 52 4.46 6.80 17.63
CA SER A 52 5.13 6.38 18.88
C SER A 52 4.44 5.22 19.60
N ALA A 53 3.64 4.40 18.92
CA ALA A 53 3.02 3.22 19.51
C ALA A 53 4.02 2.07 19.60
N GLY A 54 3.88 1.23 20.62
CA GLY A 54 4.58 -0.07 20.73
C GLY A 54 4.03 -1.14 19.77
N SER A 55 3.47 -0.73 18.63
CA SER A 55 2.80 -1.61 17.67
C SER A 55 3.81 -2.46 16.91
N GLN A 56 3.45 -3.74 16.71
CA GLN A 56 4.33 -4.70 16.06
C GLN A 56 4.23 -4.68 14.53
N VAL A 57 3.20 -4.04 13.96
CA VAL A 57 3.02 -3.86 12.51
C VAL A 57 2.64 -2.43 12.16
N ILE A 58 3.19 -1.95 11.05
CA ILE A 58 2.84 -0.68 10.43
C ILE A 58 2.62 -0.87 8.94
N PHE A 59 1.58 -0.24 8.39
CA PHE A 59 1.26 -0.26 6.97
C PHE A 59 1.55 1.11 6.36
N VAL A 60 2.18 1.14 5.18
CA VAL A 60 2.50 2.36 4.44
C VAL A 60 1.93 2.26 3.02
N GLN A 61 0.89 3.04 2.76
CA GLN A 61 0.28 3.25 1.45
C GLN A 61 0.86 4.51 0.82
N ARG A 62 1.44 4.40 -0.38
CA ARG A 62 1.76 5.58 -1.20
C ARG A 62 0.58 5.93 -2.10
N ALA A 63 0.46 7.21 -2.45
CA ALA A 63 -0.51 7.67 -3.44
C ALA A 63 0.08 8.84 -4.22
N GLU A 64 -0.17 8.88 -5.53
CA GLU A 64 0.29 9.98 -6.38
C GLU A 64 -0.47 11.29 -6.14
N ASP A 65 -1.66 11.20 -5.56
CA ASP A 65 -2.46 12.35 -5.14
C ASP A 65 -3.40 11.98 -3.98
N ALA A 66 -3.73 12.96 -3.15
CA ALA A 66 -4.74 12.83 -2.11
C ALA A 66 -5.55 14.13 -1.94
N SER A 67 -6.83 13.99 -1.60
CA SER A 67 -7.72 15.11 -1.30
C SER A 67 -8.28 14.98 0.11
N LEU A 68 -8.48 16.12 0.76
CA LEU A 68 -9.05 16.22 2.09
C LEU A 68 -10.25 17.16 2.06
N VAL A 69 -11.42 16.67 2.49
CA VAL A 69 -12.64 17.47 2.61
C VAL A 69 -12.95 17.66 4.10
N SER A 70 -12.77 18.90 4.54
CA SER A 70 -12.87 19.38 5.92
C SER A 70 -14.19 20.11 6.17
N GLY A 71 -14.53 20.43 7.42
CA GLY A 71 -15.80 21.06 7.79
C GLY A 71 -16.97 20.08 8.02
N GLY A 72 -16.67 18.81 8.26
CA GLY A 72 -17.62 17.80 8.75
C GLY A 72 -16.94 16.88 9.77
N ASP A 73 -17.70 16.33 10.73
CA ASP A 73 -17.25 15.22 11.58
C ASP A 73 -17.99 13.95 11.12
N PRO A 74 -17.32 13.01 10.42
CA PRO A 74 -15.87 12.92 10.19
C PRO A 74 -15.36 13.73 8.98
N ILE A 75 -14.05 13.99 8.97
CA ILE A 75 -13.31 14.53 7.81
C ILE A 75 -13.07 13.40 6.82
N ARG A 76 -13.24 13.66 5.52
CA ARG A 76 -12.97 12.68 4.46
C ARG A 76 -11.57 12.91 3.87
N LEU A 77 -10.68 11.95 4.04
CA LEU A 77 -9.41 11.84 3.31
C LEU A 77 -9.57 10.81 2.18
N THR A 78 -9.13 11.13 0.97
CA THR A 78 -9.17 10.23 -0.20
C THR A 78 -7.79 10.16 -0.85
N LEU A 79 -7.27 8.96 -1.08
CA LEU A 79 -6.00 8.68 -1.73
C LEU A 79 -6.25 8.04 -3.10
N ALA A 80 -5.78 8.68 -4.16
CA ALA A 80 -5.96 8.25 -5.54
C ALA A 80 -4.66 7.72 -6.14
N ARG A 81 -4.77 6.79 -7.10
CA ARG A 81 -3.61 6.16 -7.77
C ARG A 81 -2.61 5.61 -6.74
N THR A 82 -3.14 4.74 -5.89
CA THR A 82 -2.44 3.99 -4.83
C THR A 82 -1.54 2.87 -5.35
N GLN A 83 -1.64 2.57 -6.66
CA GLN A 83 -1.04 1.40 -7.31
C GLN A 83 -1.47 0.05 -6.70
N ASN A 84 -2.47 0.06 -5.81
CA ASN A 84 -2.92 -1.07 -4.99
C ASN A 84 -1.76 -1.79 -4.27
N GLU A 85 -0.72 -1.05 -3.88
CA GLU A 85 0.47 -1.59 -3.22
C GLU A 85 0.68 -0.93 -1.85
N ILE A 86 0.73 -1.76 -0.81
CA ILE A 86 1.09 -1.35 0.55
C ILE A 86 2.38 -2.05 0.97
N SER A 87 3.39 -1.24 1.30
CA SER A 87 4.56 -1.70 2.05
C SER A 87 4.19 -1.85 3.52
N TRP A 88 4.60 -2.93 4.18
CA TRP A 88 4.31 -3.13 5.59
C TRP A 88 5.55 -3.62 6.34
N PHE A 89 5.60 -3.27 7.63
CA PHE A 89 6.81 -3.29 8.44
C PHE A 89 6.55 -4.03 9.76
N THR A 90 7.55 -4.77 10.26
CA THR A 90 7.48 -5.49 11.54
C THR A 90 8.57 -5.10 12.53
N GLY A 91 8.20 -5.18 13.82
CA GLY A 91 9.13 -5.15 14.95
C GLY A 91 9.76 -3.79 15.27
N ALA A 92 10.60 -3.76 16.30
CA ALA A 92 11.39 -2.58 16.68
C ALA A 92 12.89 -2.93 16.62
N PRO A 93 13.72 -2.21 15.83
CA PRO A 93 13.34 -1.19 14.85
C PRO A 93 12.55 -1.78 13.67
N GLN A 94 11.66 -0.99 13.10
CA GLN A 94 10.76 -1.40 12.02
C GLN A 94 11.54 -1.82 10.77
N ARG A 95 11.33 -3.05 10.31
CA ARG A 95 11.94 -3.62 9.10
C ARG A 95 10.88 -3.84 8.04
N LEU A 96 11.19 -3.56 6.77
CA LEU A 96 10.30 -3.89 5.66
C LEU A 96 10.11 -5.41 5.63
N ALA A 97 8.87 -5.85 5.85
CA ALA A 97 8.51 -7.25 5.93
C ALA A 97 7.91 -7.75 4.60
N GLY A 98 7.37 -6.84 3.79
CA GLY A 98 7.09 -7.06 2.37
C GLY A 98 6.09 -6.06 1.83
N THR A 99 5.43 -6.46 0.74
CA THR A 99 4.31 -5.73 0.14
C THR A 99 3.06 -6.61 0.10
N MET A 100 1.90 -5.98 0.02
CA MET A 100 0.59 -6.62 -0.15
C MET A 100 -0.39 -5.65 -0.81
N THR A 101 -1.56 -6.14 -1.23
CA THR A 101 -2.61 -5.27 -1.76
C THR A 101 -3.23 -4.38 -0.68
N THR A 102 -3.87 -3.28 -1.09
CA THR A 102 -4.60 -2.42 -0.16
C THR A 102 -5.67 -3.22 0.60
N GLU A 103 -6.44 -4.09 -0.08
CA GLU A 103 -7.45 -4.95 0.56
C GLU A 103 -6.82 -5.87 1.62
N GLN A 104 -5.73 -6.56 1.31
CA GLN A 104 -5.05 -7.47 2.24
C GLN A 104 -4.58 -6.75 3.51
N ALA A 105 -4.11 -5.50 3.40
CA ALA A 105 -3.71 -4.71 4.57
C ALA A 105 -4.91 -4.39 5.47
N LEU A 106 -6.03 -3.94 4.88
CA LEU A 106 -7.25 -3.65 5.64
C LEU A 106 -7.77 -4.92 6.34
N LEU A 107 -7.82 -6.04 5.63
CA LEU A 107 -8.19 -7.35 6.19
C LEU A 107 -7.27 -7.77 7.34
N SER A 108 -5.96 -7.50 7.23
CA SER A 108 -4.95 -7.78 8.27
C SER A 108 -5.09 -6.91 9.51
N LEU A 109 -5.67 -5.71 9.37
CA LEU A 109 -6.09 -4.82 10.45
C LEU A 109 -7.46 -5.21 11.03
N GLY A 110 -8.11 -6.26 10.50
CA GLY A 110 -9.44 -6.71 10.88
C GLY A 110 -10.57 -5.89 10.26
N TRP A 111 -10.28 -5.00 9.31
CA TRP A 111 -11.27 -4.16 8.65
C TRP A 111 -11.79 -4.86 7.41
N ARG A 112 -13.11 -4.86 7.26
CA ARG A 112 -13.77 -5.46 6.09
C ARG A 112 -14.22 -4.33 5.16
N PRO A 113 -13.85 -4.35 3.86
CA PRO A 113 -14.71 -3.72 2.89
C PRO A 113 -16.07 -4.43 2.96
N ALA A 114 -17.17 -3.68 3.02
CA ALA A 114 -18.49 -4.29 2.98
C ALA A 114 -18.78 -4.82 1.56
N GLU A 115 -19.62 -5.84 1.46
CA GLU A 115 -19.90 -6.54 0.20
C GLU A 115 -20.63 -5.66 -0.84
N ASP A 116 -21.20 -4.54 -0.39
CA ASP A 116 -21.84 -3.50 -1.20
C ASP A 116 -20.92 -2.30 -1.51
N GLY A 117 -19.64 -2.36 -1.14
CA GLY A 117 -18.69 -1.25 -1.27
C GLY A 117 -18.85 -0.16 -0.21
N THR A 118 -19.55 -0.43 0.90
CA THR A 118 -19.57 0.45 2.08
C THR A 118 -18.51 0.03 3.12
N THR A 119 -18.55 0.61 4.32
CA THR A 119 -17.54 0.43 5.35
C THR A 119 -18.09 -0.40 6.51
N ALA A 120 -17.42 -1.48 6.91
CA ALA A 120 -17.75 -2.12 8.19
C ALA A 120 -17.42 -1.17 9.36
N GLU A 121 -18.25 -1.18 10.41
CA GLU A 121 -17.96 -0.42 11.63
C GLU A 121 -16.67 -0.93 12.29
N MET A 122 -15.76 -0.01 12.59
CA MET A 122 -14.47 -0.38 13.16
C MET A 122 -14.57 -0.60 14.68
N PRO A 123 -13.84 -1.57 15.25
CA PRO A 123 -13.63 -1.64 16.69
C PRO A 123 -13.06 -0.31 17.19
N GLN A 124 -13.70 0.29 18.21
CA GLN A 124 -13.22 1.53 18.81
C GLN A 124 -12.27 1.25 20.00
N PRO A 125 -11.20 2.05 20.18
CA PRO A 125 -10.72 3.08 19.26
C PRO A 125 -10.13 2.49 17.98
N GLY A 126 -10.31 3.20 16.86
CA GLY A 126 -9.64 2.88 15.60
C GLY A 126 -8.12 3.05 15.66
N PRO A 127 -7.37 2.68 14.61
CA PRO A 127 -5.94 2.92 14.51
C PRO A 127 -5.63 4.41 14.54
N ASN A 128 -4.36 4.74 14.81
CA ASN A 128 -3.83 6.05 14.48
C ASN A 128 -3.20 6.01 13.08
N GLY A 129 -3.21 7.15 12.41
CA GLY A 129 -2.59 7.35 11.10
C GLY A 129 -1.80 8.64 11.04
N LEU A 130 -0.82 8.64 10.15
CA LEU A 130 0.00 9.80 9.80
C LEU A 130 -0.01 9.93 8.28
N LEU A 131 -0.44 11.09 7.76
CA LEU A 131 -0.32 11.42 6.35
C LEU A 131 0.84 12.39 6.18
N ALA A 132 1.95 11.92 5.63
CA ALA A 132 3.07 12.76 5.24
C ALA A 132 2.74 13.47 3.92
N THR A 133 2.72 14.80 3.94
CA THR A 133 2.47 15.65 2.76
C THR A 133 3.67 16.57 2.49
N PRO A 134 3.81 17.12 1.27
CA PRO A 134 4.86 18.10 0.97
C PRO A 134 4.85 19.34 1.87
N THR A 135 3.71 19.66 2.50
CA THR A 135 3.51 20.80 3.39
C THR A 135 3.64 20.49 4.88
N GLY A 136 3.85 19.22 5.25
CA GLY A 136 3.93 18.74 6.64
C GLY A 136 3.03 17.54 6.92
N ASP A 137 3.18 16.96 8.10
CA ASP A 137 2.49 15.72 8.48
C ASP A 137 1.13 16.01 9.16
N ILE A 138 0.11 15.22 8.83
CA ILE A 138 -1.23 15.29 9.44
C ILE A 138 -1.47 14.00 10.23
N ALA A 139 -1.59 14.10 11.55
CA ALA A 139 -1.91 12.98 12.45
C ALA A 139 -3.42 12.90 12.73
N PHE A 140 -3.99 11.69 12.70
CA PHE A 140 -5.42 11.45 12.88
C PHE A 140 -5.69 10.06 13.48
N GLY A 141 -6.85 9.90 14.11
CA GLY A 141 -7.48 8.59 14.32
C GLY A 141 -8.37 8.25 13.11
N VAL A 142 -8.39 6.99 12.68
CA VAL A 142 -9.32 6.54 11.64
C VAL A 142 -10.66 6.18 12.28
N LEU A 143 -11.76 6.47 11.57
CA LEU A 143 -13.13 6.20 11.98
C LEU A 143 -13.83 5.19 11.07
N ARG A 144 -13.62 5.26 9.75
CA ARG A 144 -14.09 4.29 8.75
C ARG A 144 -13.14 4.21 7.55
N VAL A 145 -13.13 3.09 6.83
CA VAL A 145 -12.31 2.87 5.64
C VAL A 145 -13.09 2.21 4.51
N ASN A 146 -12.93 2.73 3.29
CA ASN A 146 -13.46 2.17 2.06
C ASN A 146 -12.36 2.03 1.00
N VAL A 147 -12.37 0.95 0.22
CA VAL A 147 -11.55 0.79 -1.00
C VAL A 147 -12.50 0.65 -2.18
N ARG A 148 -12.39 1.57 -3.13
CA ARG A 148 -13.18 1.52 -4.36
C ARG A 148 -12.57 0.52 -5.36
N PRO A 149 -13.37 -0.02 -6.30
CA PRO A 149 -12.87 -0.91 -7.36
C PRO A 149 -11.76 -0.31 -8.24
N ASP A 150 -11.59 1.02 -8.27
CA ASP A 150 -10.51 1.73 -8.97
C ASP A 150 -9.20 1.84 -8.16
N GLY A 151 -9.14 1.21 -6.98
CA GLY A 151 -8.00 1.26 -6.06
C GLY A 151 -7.95 2.51 -5.17
N THR A 152 -8.92 3.44 -5.29
CA THR A 152 -9.00 4.62 -4.43
C THR A 152 -9.32 4.23 -3.00
N LEU A 153 -8.45 4.63 -2.06
CA LEU A 153 -8.64 4.43 -0.62
C LEU A 153 -9.29 5.69 -0.03
N ALA A 154 -10.45 5.54 0.60
CA ALA A 154 -11.17 6.62 1.25
C ALA A 154 -11.31 6.36 2.76
N LEU A 155 -10.88 7.33 3.57
CA LEU A 155 -10.85 7.27 5.03
C LEU A 155 -11.77 8.36 5.60
N ASP A 156 -12.65 7.98 6.53
CA ASP A 156 -13.22 8.93 7.48
C ASP A 156 -12.25 9.03 8.66
N ILE A 157 -11.80 10.24 8.98
CA ILE A 157 -10.74 10.50 9.96
C ILE A 157 -11.14 11.59 10.97
N ARG A 158 -10.49 11.56 12.13
CA ARG A 158 -10.54 12.61 13.15
C ARG A 158 -9.12 13.10 13.44
N PRO A 159 -8.79 14.39 13.20
CA PRO A 159 -7.48 14.94 13.51
C PRO A 159 -7.10 14.75 14.98
N LEU A 160 -5.81 14.49 15.24
CA LEU A 160 -5.22 14.47 16.58
C LEU A 160 -4.56 15.81 16.94
N GLY A 161 -4.71 16.81 16.09
CA GLY A 161 -4.21 18.17 16.24
C GLY A 161 -5.19 19.19 15.63
N PRO A 162 -4.71 20.36 15.16
CA PRO A 162 -5.54 21.33 14.45
C PRO A 162 -6.27 20.70 13.26
N GLU A 163 -7.50 21.14 13.01
CA GLU A 163 -8.28 20.69 11.84
C GLU A 163 -7.58 21.12 10.54
N PRO A 164 -7.21 20.18 9.64
CA PRO A 164 -6.60 20.52 8.37
C PRO A 164 -7.62 21.20 7.45
N ALA A 165 -7.18 22.19 6.66
CA ALA A 165 -8.04 22.86 5.70
C ALA A 165 -8.46 21.91 4.56
N THR A 166 -9.66 22.11 4.01
CA THR A 166 -10.10 21.43 2.78
C THR A 166 -9.10 21.70 1.66
N ASN A 167 -8.61 20.63 1.03
CA ASN A 167 -7.73 20.71 -0.11
C ASN A 167 -8.10 19.65 -1.15
N SER A 168 -8.35 20.08 -2.39
CA SER A 168 -8.67 19.22 -3.52
C SER A 168 -7.48 18.39 -4.02
N SER A 169 -6.23 18.80 -3.73
CA SER A 169 -5.03 18.01 -4.04
C SER A 169 -3.87 18.39 -3.10
N LEU A 170 -3.37 17.40 -2.37
CA LEU A 170 -2.17 17.45 -1.53
C LEU A 170 -0.91 17.02 -2.32
N GLY A 171 -1.08 16.57 -3.57
CA GLY A 171 -0.03 15.95 -4.38
C GLY A 171 0.37 14.58 -3.83
N ALA A 172 1.58 14.12 -4.18
CA ALA A 172 2.08 12.83 -3.75
C ALA A 172 2.24 12.76 -2.23
N VAL A 173 1.68 11.71 -1.61
CA VAL A 173 1.64 11.52 -0.16
C VAL A 173 2.06 10.10 0.24
N ALA A 174 2.48 9.95 1.50
CA ALA A 174 2.61 8.65 2.16
C ALA A 174 1.67 8.59 3.38
N LEU A 175 0.77 7.62 3.38
CA LEU A 175 -0.11 7.29 4.49
C LEU A 175 0.50 6.14 5.30
N THR A 176 0.78 6.41 6.56
CA THR A 176 1.19 5.41 7.55
C THR A 176 0.01 5.08 8.45
N LEU A 177 -0.29 3.80 8.65
CA LEU A 177 -1.35 3.29 9.54
C LEU A 177 -0.76 2.39 10.63
N ASP A 178 -1.14 2.67 11.87
CA ASP A 178 -0.60 2.11 13.12
C ASP A 178 -1.75 1.48 13.91
N GLY A 179 -1.86 0.14 13.90
CA GLY A 179 -3.11 -0.52 14.28
C GLY A 179 -3.12 -2.03 14.56
N VAL A 180 -1.97 -2.73 14.62
CA VAL A 180 -1.95 -4.16 14.99
C VAL A 180 -1.04 -4.42 16.19
N ALA A 181 -1.67 -4.84 17.29
CA ALA A 181 -1.00 -5.52 18.39
C ALA A 181 -0.82 -7.01 18.06
N GLY A 182 0.32 -7.59 18.45
CA GLY A 182 0.48 -9.05 18.53
C GLY A 182 0.94 -9.78 17.27
N ALA A 183 1.61 -9.11 16.32
CA ALA A 183 2.10 -9.81 15.14
C ALA A 183 3.27 -10.76 15.42
N VAL A 184 3.04 -12.03 15.14
CA VAL A 184 4.05 -13.08 15.18
C VAL A 184 4.46 -13.42 13.76
N GLU A 185 5.71 -13.12 13.41
CA GLU A 185 6.33 -13.53 12.16
C GLU A 185 6.97 -14.92 12.32
N VAL A 186 6.64 -15.84 11.42
CA VAL A 186 7.21 -17.20 11.36
C VAL A 186 7.71 -17.43 9.93
N ILE A 187 9.00 -17.71 9.79
CA ILE A 187 9.59 -18.11 8.51
C ILE A 187 9.87 -19.62 8.56
N ARG A 188 9.50 -20.34 7.49
CA ARG A 188 9.77 -21.77 7.30
C ARG A 188 10.14 -22.09 5.88
N ASP A 189 11.25 -22.79 5.69
CA ASP A 189 11.59 -23.41 4.42
C ASP A 189 10.53 -24.45 4.02
N VAL A 190 10.16 -24.44 2.76
CA VAL A 190 9.21 -25.37 2.13
C VAL A 190 9.97 -26.32 1.19
N ALA A 191 10.90 -25.76 0.42
CA ALA A 191 11.80 -26.50 -0.48
C ALA A 191 13.12 -25.71 -0.66
N PRO A 192 14.18 -26.29 -1.28
CA PRO A 192 15.42 -25.55 -1.54
C PRO A 192 15.17 -24.29 -2.39
N GLY A 193 15.41 -23.12 -1.79
CA GLY A 193 15.13 -21.81 -2.39
C GLY A 193 13.65 -21.40 -2.41
N ILE A 194 12.76 -22.10 -1.68
CA ILE A 194 11.38 -21.68 -1.47
C ILE A 194 11.10 -21.64 0.03
N SER A 195 10.81 -20.46 0.56
CA SER A 195 10.39 -20.30 1.94
C SER A 195 9.01 -19.67 2.04
N SER A 196 8.35 -19.96 3.15
CA SER A 196 7.09 -19.35 3.55
C SER A 196 7.34 -18.38 4.69
N ARG A 197 6.80 -17.18 4.57
CA ARG A 197 6.74 -16.15 5.61
C ARG A 197 5.28 -16.00 6.01
N VAL A 198 4.94 -16.43 7.21
CA VAL A 198 3.60 -16.33 7.78
C VAL A 198 3.61 -15.26 8.86
N ILE A 199 2.67 -14.33 8.78
CA ILE A 199 2.51 -13.27 9.77
C ILE A 199 1.12 -13.37 10.35
N VAL A 200 1.07 -13.71 11.62
CA VAL A 200 -0.16 -13.82 12.38
C VAL A 200 -0.64 -12.42 12.75
N THR A 201 -1.92 -12.10 12.54
CA THR A 201 -2.48 -10.76 12.77
C THR A 201 -3.84 -10.80 13.48
N GLY A 202 -4.38 -9.61 13.76
CA GLY A 202 -5.74 -9.40 14.26
C GLY A 202 -5.87 -9.58 15.78
N ARG A 203 -6.95 -9.03 16.34
CA ARG A 203 -7.21 -8.86 17.80
C ARG A 203 -7.10 -10.12 18.68
N ARG A 204 -7.03 -11.32 18.09
CA ARG A 204 -6.89 -12.61 18.78
C ARG A 204 -5.91 -13.57 18.10
N ASN A 205 -5.03 -13.09 17.22
CA ASN A 205 -4.16 -13.93 16.39
C ASN A 205 -4.98 -14.92 15.52
N GLN A 206 -6.13 -14.47 14.98
CA GLN A 206 -7.09 -15.31 14.24
C GLN A 206 -7.08 -15.07 12.72
N GLN A 207 -6.05 -14.38 12.24
CA GLN A 207 -5.80 -14.02 10.86
C GLN A 207 -4.31 -14.28 10.56
N ALA A 208 -3.98 -14.54 9.30
CA ALA A 208 -2.59 -14.56 8.87
C ALA A 208 -2.44 -14.09 7.42
N VAL A 209 -1.38 -13.31 7.17
CA VAL A 209 -0.82 -13.11 5.83
C VAL A 209 0.22 -14.20 5.59
N VAL A 210 0.18 -14.81 4.42
CA VAL A 210 1.09 -15.89 4.03
C VAL A 210 1.74 -15.51 2.72
N GLN A 211 3.04 -15.28 2.78
CA GLN A 211 3.88 -14.95 1.64
C GLN A 211 4.75 -16.15 1.29
N LEU A 212 4.92 -16.40 0.00
CA LEU A 212 5.86 -17.38 -0.53
C LEU A 212 7.00 -16.61 -1.20
N VAL A 213 8.21 -16.96 -0.79
CA VAL A 213 9.44 -16.24 -1.11
C VAL A 213 10.34 -17.17 -1.91
N GLY A 214 10.73 -16.73 -3.10
CA GLY A 214 11.58 -17.49 -4.01
C GLY A 214 13.08 -17.40 -3.68
N ALA A 215 13.90 -17.97 -4.56
CA ALA A 215 15.35 -18.10 -4.34
C ALA A 215 16.11 -16.76 -4.35
N ASP A 216 15.51 -15.72 -4.93
CA ASP A 216 15.99 -14.34 -4.94
C ASP A 216 15.67 -13.57 -3.63
N GLY A 217 14.90 -14.17 -2.72
CA GLY A 217 14.42 -13.52 -1.50
C GLY A 217 13.24 -12.56 -1.73
N LEU A 218 12.66 -12.52 -2.94
CA LEU A 218 11.48 -11.73 -3.24
C LEU A 218 10.19 -12.53 -2.97
N VAL A 219 9.15 -11.81 -2.54
CA VAL A 219 7.80 -12.36 -2.41
C VAL A 219 7.25 -12.56 -3.83
N GLN A 220 7.03 -13.81 -4.22
CA GLN A 220 6.45 -14.16 -5.52
C GLN A 220 4.93 -14.33 -5.41
N GLU A 221 4.44 -14.81 -4.27
CA GLU A 221 3.02 -14.99 -4.00
C GLU A 221 2.64 -14.51 -2.59
N SER A 222 1.44 -13.94 -2.44
CA SER A 222 0.98 -13.34 -1.18
C SER A 222 -0.52 -13.47 -1.01
N THR A 223 -0.95 -14.10 0.09
CA THR A 223 -2.36 -14.39 0.37
C THR A 223 -2.75 -14.07 1.81
N PHE A 224 -4.05 -13.98 2.05
CA PHE A 224 -4.64 -13.71 3.37
C PHE A 224 -5.64 -14.81 3.75
N VAL A 225 -5.54 -15.29 4.98
CA VAL A 225 -6.46 -16.27 5.57
C VAL A 225 -6.97 -15.80 6.93
N ALA A 226 -8.25 -16.03 7.20
CA ALA A 226 -8.93 -15.64 8.43
C ALA A 226 -9.95 -16.70 8.88
N ILE A 227 -10.47 -16.62 10.10
CA ILE A 227 -11.45 -17.59 10.62
C ILE A 227 -12.69 -17.80 9.71
N ASP A 228 -13.09 -16.77 8.96
CA ASP A 228 -14.21 -16.78 8.00
C ASP A 228 -13.79 -16.95 6.54
N ARG A 229 -12.49 -16.80 6.24
CA ARG A 229 -11.86 -17.19 4.96
C ARG A 229 -10.69 -18.14 5.27
N PRO A 230 -10.96 -19.35 5.79
CA PRO A 230 -9.93 -20.20 6.39
C PRO A 230 -9.08 -20.95 5.38
N SER A 231 -9.39 -20.87 4.09
CA SER A 231 -8.60 -21.48 3.02
C SER A 231 -8.62 -20.60 1.79
N THR A 232 -7.57 -20.65 1.00
CA THR A 232 -7.42 -19.92 -0.26
C THR A 232 -7.98 -20.73 -1.43
N GLY A 233 -8.19 -20.07 -2.57
CA GLY A 233 -8.16 -20.79 -3.84
C GLY A 233 -6.73 -21.30 -4.14
N ILE A 234 -6.56 -21.89 -5.32
CA ILE A 234 -5.22 -22.16 -5.86
C ILE A 234 -4.50 -20.82 -6.09
N ILE A 235 -3.31 -20.70 -5.50
CA ILE A 235 -2.35 -19.62 -5.67
C ILE A 235 -1.38 -20.00 -6.80
N GLY A 236 -0.74 -19.03 -7.46
CA GLY A 236 0.21 -19.27 -8.55
C GLY A 236 1.49 -20.00 -8.13
N SER A 237 2.43 -20.14 -9.07
CA SER A 237 3.66 -20.88 -8.84
C SER A 237 4.82 -20.03 -8.34
N VAL A 238 5.69 -20.67 -7.57
CA VAL A 238 6.83 -20.06 -6.89
C VAL A 238 8.10 -20.82 -7.26
N THR A 239 9.08 -20.11 -7.80
CA THR A 239 10.33 -20.68 -8.29
C THR A 239 11.43 -20.58 -7.24
N GLY A 240 11.99 -21.72 -6.88
CA GLY A 240 13.16 -21.86 -6.02
C GLY A 240 14.41 -22.31 -6.76
N THR A 241 15.39 -22.81 -6.01
CA THR A 241 16.68 -23.24 -6.55
C THR A 241 16.57 -24.62 -7.17
N GLY A 242 16.12 -24.69 -8.43
CA GLY A 242 15.87 -25.95 -9.14
C GLY A 242 14.58 -26.66 -8.71
N ASN A 243 13.65 -25.91 -8.11
CA ASN A 243 12.34 -26.39 -7.70
C ASN A 243 11.26 -25.40 -8.15
N GLU A 244 10.07 -25.91 -8.45
CA GLU A 244 8.86 -25.09 -8.63
C GLU A 244 7.76 -25.62 -7.69
N LEU A 245 7.15 -24.73 -6.91
CA LEU A 245 5.99 -25.03 -6.07
C LEU A 245 4.75 -24.43 -6.73
N SER A 246 3.78 -25.25 -7.11
CA SER A 246 2.55 -24.85 -7.83
C SER A 246 1.29 -25.46 -7.20
N ASP A 247 0.12 -25.11 -7.73
CA ASP A 247 -1.20 -25.50 -7.23
C ASP A 247 -1.36 -25.26 -5.71
N VAL A 248 -0.84 -24.13 -5.21
CA VAL A 248 -0.68 -23.93 -3.76
C VAL A 248 -1.99 -23.54 -3.11
N VAL A 249 -2.36 -24.26 -2.05
CA VAL A 249 -3.51 -23.97 -1.18
C VAL A 249 -2.99 -23.73 0.23
N VAL A 250 -3.36 -22.59 0.80
CA VAL A 250 -3.02 -22.18 2.16
C VAL A 250 -4.27 -22.29 3.02
N THR A 251 -4.18 -22.99 4.16
CA THR A 251 -5.32 -23.22 5.07
C THR A 251 -4.96 -22.84 6.50
N LEU A 252 -5.77 -21.97 7.09
CA LEU A 252 -5.75 -21.57 8.49
C LEU A 252 -6.66 -22.47 9.33
N PHE A 253 -6.10 -23.02 10.40
CA PHE A 253 -6.86 -23.50 11.54
C PHE A 253 -6.65 -22.47 12.67
N PRO A 254 -7.68 -21.69 13.07
CA PRO A 254 -7.51 -20.61 14.03
C PRO A 254 -7.22 -21.14 15.45
N PRO A 255 -6.47 -20.39 16.27
CA PRO A 255 -6.18 -20.76 17.65
C PRO A 255 -7.46 -20.78 18.51
N ARG A 256 -7.46 -21.69 19.49
CA ARG A 256 -8.45 -21.82 20.56
C ARG A 256 -7.69 -22.01 21.89
N GLU A 257 -8.36 -21.87 23.02
CA GLU A 257 -7.73 -22.02 24.34
C GLU A 257 -6.99 -23.36 24.49
N GLU A 258 -7.62 -24.45 24.05
CA GLU A 258 -7.09 -25.83 24.10
C GLU A 258 -6.27 -26.24 22.85
N ARG A 259 -6.07 -25.36 21.85
CA ARG A 259 -5.44 -25.75 20.57
C ARG A 259 -4.71 -24.60 19.90
N LEU A 260 -3.43 -24.84 19.61
CA LEU A 260 -2.62 -23.95 18.77
C LEU A 260 -3.26 -23.70 17.40
N GLY A 261 -3.25 -22.43 16.98
CA GLY A 261 -3.54 -22.03 15.62
C GLY A 261 -2.40 -22.49 14.70
N THR A 262 -2.74 -22.84 13.46
CA THR A 262 -1.78 -23.35 12.48
C THR A 262 -2.11 -22.87 11.08
N VAL A 263 -1.10 -22.48 10.29
CA VAL A 263 -1.23 -22.42 8.83
C VAL A 263 -0.61 -23.69 8.24
N THR A 264 -1.37 -24.38 7.40
CA THR A 264 -0.91 -25.48 6.56
C THR A 264 -0.82 -25.01 5.12
N LEU A 265 0.29 -25.32 4.47
CA LEU A 265 0.50 -25.19 3.04
C LEU A 265 0.39 -26.59 2.42
N THR A 266 -0.38 -26.70 1.35
CA THR A 266 -0.42 -27.86 0.46
C THR A 266 -0.14 -27.38 -0.96
N GLY A 267 0.64 -28.12 -1.74
CA GLY A 267 0.93 -27.79 -3.13
C GLY A 267 1.70 -28.91 -3.83
N LYS A 268 1.93 -28.76 -5.13
CA LYS A 268 2.80 -29.64 -5.91
C LYS A 268 4.20 -29.05 -5.94
N LEU A 269 5.18 -29.83 -5.52
CA LEU A 269 6.60 -29.49 -5.66
C LEU A 269 7.18 -30.31 -6.81
N VAL A 270 7.70 -29.61 -7.82
CA VAL A 270 8.51 -30.21 -8.89
C VAL A 270 9.98 -30.04 -8.51
N THR A 271 10.72 -31.14 -8.48
CA THR A 271 12.17 -31.19 -8.21
C THR A 271 12.84 -32.03 -9.28
N GLY A 272 13.49 -31.39 -10.26
CA GLY A 272 13.94 -32.06 -11.47
C GLY A 272 12.74 -32.66 -12.23
N ASP A 273 12.80 -33.94 -12.57
CA ASP A 273 11.73 -34.66 -13.29
C ASP A 273 10.63 -35.25 -12.36
N ALA A 274 10.69 -35.01 -11.05
CA ALA A 274 9.75 -35.57 -10.07
C ALA A 274 8.75 -34.53 -9.57
N GLU A 275 7.45 -34.83 -9.67
CA GLU A 275 6.36 -34.08 -9.04
C GLU A 275 5.90 -34.81 -7.75
N VAL A 276 5.83 -34.08 -6.64
CA VAL A 276 5.39 -34.60 -5.33
C VAL A 276 4.44 -33.63 -4.66
N THR A 277 3.31 -34.11 -4.14
CA THR A 277 2.44 -33.29 -3.28
C THR A 277 3.10 -33.04 -1.92
N VAL A 278 3.44 -31.79 -1.62
CA VAL A 278 3.90 -31.36 -0.30
C VAL A 278 2.68 -30.96 0.54
N THR A 279 2.69 -31.31 1.81
CA THR A 279 1.76 -30.76 2.82
C THR A 279 2.52 -30.53 4.12
N GLN A 280 2.60 -29.27 4.54
CA GLN A 280 3.46 -28.83 5.62
C GLN A 280 2.76 -27.80 6.50
N VAL A 281 2.94 -27.89 7.82
CA VAL A 281 2.54 -26.81 8.72
C VAL A 281 3.63 -25.75 8.74
N VAL A 282 3.35 -24.62 8.08
CA VAL A 282 4.30 -23.50 7.90
C VAL A 282 4.29 -22.50 9.05
N ALA A 283 3.23 -22.48 9.88
CA ALA A 283 3.23 -21.73 11.13
C ALA A 283 2.38 -22.40 12.22
N ARG A 284 2.75 -22.16 13.48
CA ARG A 284 1.97 -22.53 14.68
C ARG A 284 2.08 -21.44 15.74
N TRP A 285 0.98 -21.13 16.43
CA TRP A 285 0.94 -20.12 17.51
C TRP A 285 -0.19 -20.37 18.50
N SER A 286 -0.12 -19.78 19.69
CA SER A 286 -1.21 -19.78 20.67
C SER A 286 -2.10 -18.55 20.53
N LEU A 287 -3.26 -18.53 21.21
CA LEU A 287 -3.90 -17.26 21.54
C LEU A 287 -2.90 -16.33 22.25
N PRO A 288 -3.02 -15.00 22.10
CA PRO A 288 -2.27 -14.08 22.92
C PRO A 288 -2.66 -14.31 24.39
N VAL A 289 -1.65 -14.38 25.27
CA VAL A 289 -1.89 -14.37 26.72
C VAL A 289 -2.53 -13.02 27.06
N ASN A 290 -3.67 -13.04 27.75
CA ASN A 290 -4.37 -11.80 28.13
C ASN A 290 -3.40 -10.88 28.90
N GLY A 291 -3.19 -9.68 28.38
CA GLY A 291 -2.52 -8.55 29.05
C GLY A 291 -3.54 -7.54 29.54
#